data_AF-A0A6I6FYH3-F1
#
_entry.id   AF-A0A6I6FYH3-F1
#
_cell.length_a   1.000
_cell.length_b   1.000
_cell.length_c   1.000
_cell.angle_alpha   90.00
_cell.angle_beta   90.00
_cell.angle_gamma   90.00
#
_symmetry.space_group_name_H-M   'P 1'
#
loop_
_entity.id
_entity.type
_entity.pdbx_description
1 polymer ?
#
loop_
_entity_poly.entity_id
_entity_poly.type
_entity_poly.pdbx_seq_one_letter_code
_entity_poly.pdbx_strand_id
1 'polypeptide(L)'
;MTSTDATVPPERRDRASRGLFMILGLIVVVIVVGLLVFLFTGNAEESAQPAAEDPHSALADAITAEVEGAVVEFEPGLAAVTFPLPPDATPAAASQAAQDDSISILRAVQDSEWSGTVEITAYSAAGDQPEGQEMVRMVYLPETVERIDPDGIGREDVWAEADEQFVDPALAG
;
A
#
# COMPACT_ATOMS: atom_id res chain seq x y z
N MET A 1 -94.20 28.26 -11.15
CA MET A 1 -93.58 27.91 -12.45
C MET A 1 -93.02 29.20 -13.02
N THR A 2 -91.73 29.41 -13.30
CA THR A 2 -90.60 28.48 -13.38
C THR A 2 -89.30 29.29 -13.42
N SER A 3 -88.29 28.73 -12.76
CA SER A 3 -86.83 28.91 -12.79
C SER A 3 -86.16 29.97 -13.66
N THR A 4 -85.31 30.74 -12.98
CA THR A 4 -84.05 31.33 -13.46
C THR A 4 -83.17 30.28 -14.15
N ASP A 5 -82.61 30.59 -15.32
CA ASP A 5 -81.48 29.84 -15.86
C ASP A 5 -80.37 30.83 -16.27
N ALA A 6 -79.31 30.85 -15.48
CA ALA A 6 -78.09 31.59 -15.75
C ALA A 6 -77.09 30.60 -16.34
N THR A 7 -76.82 30.73 -17.63
CA THR A 7 -75.90 29.85 -18.35
C THR A 7 -74.45 30.13 -17.90
N VAL A 8 -73.89 29.20 -17.13
CA VAL A 8 -72.46 29.19 -16.76
C VAL A 8 -71.64 28.76 -17.99
N PRO A 9 -70.55 29.48 -18.35
CA PRO A 9 -69.70 29.08 -19.47
C PRO A 9 -68.85 27.84 -19.12
N PRO A 10 -68.56 26.96 -20.11
CA PRO A 10 -67.89 25.69 -19.84
C PRO A 10 -66.44 25.90 -19.39
N GLU A 11 -66.05 25.18 -18.32
CA GLU A 11 -64.70 25.11 -17.77
C GLU A 11 -63.69 24.62 -18.82
N ARG A 12 -62.94 25.56 -19.42
CA ARG A 12 -61.66 25.25 -20.09
C ARG A 12 -60.57 25.09 -19.03
N ARG A 13 -60.52 23.97 -18.31
CA ARG A 13 -59.41 23.74 -17.34
C ARG A 13 -58.75 22.36 -17.32
N ASP A 14 -59.22 21.40 -18.12
CA ASP A 14 -58.72 20.02 -18.00
C ASP A 14 -57.59 19.59 -18.96
N ARG A 15 -57.23 20.41 -19.96
CA ARG A 15 -56.23 20.00 -20.96
C ARG A 15 -54.80 20.46 -20.65
N ALA A 16 -54.64 21.54 -19.88
CA ALA A 16 -53.33 22.07 -19.51
C ALA A 16 -52.65 21.28 -18.38
N SER A 17 -53.43 20.77 -17.42
CA SER A 17 -52.94 19.96 -16.31
C SER A 17 -52.37 18.62 -16.79
N ARG A 18 -53.05 17.96 -17.74
CA ARG A 18 -52.63 16.65 -18.27
C ARG A 18 -51.26 16.69 -18.98
N GLY A 19 -50.98 17.77 -19.71
CA GLY A 19 -49.68 17.99 -20.34
C GLY A 19 -48.57 18.24 -19.32
N LEU A 20 -48.87 19.02 -18.27
CA LEU A 20 -47.91 19.32 -17.20
C LEU A 20 -47.52 18.06 -16.41
N PHE A 21 -48.49 17.19 -16.05
CA PHE A 21 -48.21 15.93 -15.37
C PHE A 21 -47.39 14.96 -16.24
N MET A 22 -47.61 14.95 -17.56
CA MET A 22 -46.84 14.12 -18.48
C MET A 22 -45.39 14.58 -18.59
N ILE A 23 -45.17 15.90 -18.65
CA ILE A 23 -43.82 16.50 -18.66
C ILE A 23 -43.11 16.25 -17.32
N LEU A 24 -43.81 16.43 -16.20
CA LEU A 24 -43.25 16.18 -14.87
C LEU A 24 -42.87 14.70 -14.70
N GLY A 25 -43.73 13.79 -15.15
CA GLY A 25 -43.46 12.36 -15.15
C GLY A 25 -42.24 11.99 -15.99
N LEU A 26 -42.09 12.59 -17.18
CA LEU A 26 -40.91 12.39 -18.04
C LEU A 26 -39.63 12.87 -17.36
N ILE A 27 -39.64 14.04 -16.72
CA ILE A 27 -38.48 14.58 -16.00
C ILE A 27 -38.06 13.62 -14.87
N VAL A 28 -39.01 13.12 -14.09
CA VAL A 28 -38.73 12.17 -13.00
C VAL A 28 -38.12 10.89 -13.57
N VAL A 29 -38.65 10.34 -14.66
CA VAL A 29 -38.09 9.15 -15.31
C VAL A 29 -36.68 9.41 -15.82
N VAL A 30 -36.40 10.56 -16.43
CA VAL A 30 -35.05 10.91 -16.90
C VAL A 30 -34.07 11.03 -15.73
N ILE A 31 -34.48 11.63 -14.61
CA ILE A 31 -33.65 11.72 -13.40
C ILE A 31 -33.37 10.32 -12.83
N VAL A 32 -34.40 9.46 -12.72
CA VAL A 32 -34.25 8.11 -12.19
C VAL A 32 -33.37 7.26 -13.11
N VAL A 33 -33.56 7.33 -14.43
CA VAL A 33 -32.71 6.64 -15.41
C VAL A 33 -31.28 7.18 -15.36
N GLY A 34 -31.11 8.49 -15.24
CA GLY A 34 -29.79 9.12 -15.07
C GLY A 34 -29.09 8.67 -13.78
N LEU A 35 -29.83 8.56 -12.67
CA LEU A 35 -29.31 8.02 -11.41
C LEU A 35 -28.99 6.52 -11.50
N LEU A 36 -29.83 5.73 -12.17
CA LEU A 36 -29.58 4.32 -12.37
C LEU A 36 -28.36 4.10 -13.27
N VAL A 37 -28.24 4.84 -14.39
CA VAL A 37 -27.04 4.82 -15.23
C VAL A 37 -25.83 5.29 -14.42
N PHE A 38 -25.92 6.36 -13.65
CA PHE A 38 -24.82 6.80 -12.78
C PHE A 38 -24.43 5.73 -11.73
N LEU A 39 -25.40 5.05 -11.12
CA LEU A 39 -25.15 3.97 -10.15
C LEU A 39 -24.62 2.68 -10.81
N PHE A 40 -25.05 2.33 -12.02
CA PHE A 40 -24.62 1.12 -12.72
C PHE A 40 -23.35 1.31 -13.55
N THR A 41 -23.07 2.54 -14.01
CA THR A 41 -21.87 2.87 -14.83
C THR A 41 -20.80 3.56 -14.00
N GLY A 42 -21.15 4.38 -13.01
CA GLY A 42 -20.21 5.03 -12.09
C GLY A 42 -19.59 4.08 -11.06
N ASN A 43 -20.13 2.87 -10.89
CA ASN A 43 -19.51 1.81 -10.09
C ASN A 43 -18.48 0.98 -10.88
N ALA A 44 -18.24 1.31 -12.16
CA ALA A 44 -17.18 0.74 -12.98
C ALA A 44 -15.98 1.69 -13.15
N GLU A 45 -16.06 2.92 -12.64
CA GLU A 45 -14.98 3.92 -12.69
C GLU A 45 -14.36 4.21 -11.31
N GLU A 46 -14.67 3.39 -10.29
CA GLU A 46 -13.93 3.34 -9.02
C GLU A 46 -12.80 2.28 -9.06
N SER A 47 -12.04 2.27 -10.14
CA SER A 47 -10.74 1.56 -10.21
C SER A 47 -9.58 2.50 -10.56
N ALA A 48 -9.80 3.81 -10.45
CA ALA A 48 -8.75 4.82 -10.66
C ALA A 48 -8.88 6.00 -9.68
N GLN A 49 -9.36 5.76 -8.46
CA GLN A 49 -8.71 6.43 -7.33
C GLN A 49 -7.30 5.85 -7.27
N PRO A 50 -6.22 6.62 -6.98
CA PRO A 50 -5.04 5.97 -6.45
C PRO A 50 -5.57 5.21 -5.25
N ALA A 51 -5.61 3.87 -5.34
CA ALA A 51 -5.81 3.05 -4.16
C ALA A 51 -4.85 3.65 -3.14
N ALA A 52 -5.36 4.09 -1.99
CA ALA A 52 -4.48 4.48 -0.90
C ALA A 52 -3.44 3.36 -0.83
N GLU A 53 -2.19 3.71 -1.14
CA GLU A 53 -1.12 2.74 -1.32
C GLU A 53 -1.13 1.90 -0.07
N ASP A 54 -1.27 0.57 -0.22
CA ASP A 54 -1.30 -0.31 0.94
C ASP A 54 -0.02 -0.03 1.74
N PRO A 55 -0.07 0.26 3.05
CA PRO A 55 1.13 0.64 3.80
C PRO A 55 2.26 -0.39 3.67
N HIS A 56 1.93 -1.66 3.43
CA HIS A 56 2.90 -2.70 3.10
C HIS A 56 3.52 -2.52 1.71
N SER A 57 2.74 -2.17 0.68
CA SER A 57 3.28 -1.89 -0.65
C SER A 57 4.16 -0.64 -0.65
N ALA A 58 3.77 0.40 0.09
CA ALA A 58 4.57 1.62 0.23
C ALA A 58 5.92 1.35 0.91
N LEU A 59 5.94 0.52 1.96
CA LEU A 59 7.20 0.09 2.60
C LEU A 59 8.05 -0.76 1.67
N ALA A 60 7.46 -1.72 0.94
CA ALA A 60 8.20 -2.52 -0.02
C ALA A 60 8.82 -1.67 -1.14
N ASP A 61 8.07 -0.69 -1.65
CA ASP A 61 8.56 0.23 -2.68
C ASP A 61 9.68 1.13 -2.14
N ALA A 62 9.57 1.62 -0.91
CA ALA A 62 10.63 2.38 -0.25
C ALA A 62 11.92 1.55 -0.07
N ILE A 63 11.80 0.30 0.37
CA ILE A 63 12.95 -0.61 0.54
C ILE A 63 13.61 -0.91 -0.81
N THR A 64 12.82 -1.25 -1.84
CA THR A 64 13.34 -1.62 -3.16
C THR A 64 13.90 -0.44 -3.95
N ALA A 65 13.53 0.79 -3.60
CA ALA A 65 14.13 2.00 -4.15
C ALA A 65 15.55 2.25 -3.61
N GLU A 66 15.82 1.87 -2.36
CA GLU A 66 17.11 2.09 -1.70
C GLU A 66 18.05 0.87 -1.80
N VAL A 67 17.49 -0.35 -1.80
CA VAL A 67 18.26 -1.60 -1.83
C VAL A 67 17.98 -2.38 -3.12
N GLU A 68 18.97 -2.41 -4.00
CA GLU A 68 18.86 -3.05 -5.31
C GLU A 68 18.64 -4.56 -5.18
N GLY A 69 17.59 -5.07 -5.83
CA GLY A 69 17.28 -6.51 -5.83
C GLY A 69 16.68 -7.01 -4.52
N ALA A 70 16.30 -6.11 -3.60
CA ALA A 70 15.57 -6.49 -2.41
C ALA A 70 14.20 -7.10 -2.76
N VAL A 71 13.78 -8.08 -1.97
CA VAL A 71 12.46 -8.70 -2.00
C VAL A 71 11.89 -8.61 -0.59
N VAL A 72 10.68 -8.08 -0.48
CA VAL A 72 9.99 -7.89 0.80
C VAL A 72 8.77 -8.80 0.84
N GLU A 73 8.69 -9.64 1.86
CA GLU A 73 7.57 -10.53 2.14
C GLU A 73 6.95 -10.15 3.49
N PHE A 74 5.62 -10.04 3.52
CA PHE A 74 4.89 -9.70 4.72
C PHE A 74 4.14 -10.90 5.28
N GLU A 75 4.39 -11.18 6.55
CA GLU A 75 3.61 -12.09 7.39
C GLU A 75 2.96 -11.32 8.54
N PRO A 76 1.97 -11.90 9.25
CA PRO A 76 1.35 -11.23 10.39
C PRO A 76 2.38 -10.83 11.47
N GLY A 77 2.69 -9.53 11.53
CA GLY A 77 3.65 -8.95 12.49
C GLY A 77 5.12 -9.10 12.09
N LEU A 78 5.42 -9.52 10.86
CA LEU A 78 6.78 -9.71 10.34
C LEU A 78 6.92 -9.13 8.93
N ALA A 79 7.96 -8.34 8.71
CA ALA A 79 8.45 -7.94 7.40
C ALA A 79 9.79 -8.64 7.16
N ALA A 80 9.82 -9.60 6.24
CA ALA A 80 11.03 -10.32 5.84
C ALA A 80 11.60 -9.68 4.58
N VAL A 81 12.84 -9.19 4.66
CA VAL A 81 13.55 -8.50 3.59
C VAL A 81 14.75 -9.33 3.20
N THR A 82 14.84 -9.71 1.92
CA THR A 82 15.96 -10.47 1.39
C THR A 82 16.63 -9.71 0.27
N PHE A 83 17.96 -9.64 0.22
CA PHE A 83 18.66 -8.93 -0.86
C PHE A 83 20.00 -9.58 -1.25
N PRO A 84 20.39 -9.48 -2.53
CA PRO A 84 21.66 -10.01 -3.02
C PRO A 84 22.82 -9.08 -2.66
N LEU A 85 23.92 -9.67 -2.20
CA LEU A 85 25.19 -8.95 -2.06
C LEU A 85 25.90 -8.82 -3.41
N PRO A 86 26.76 -7.79 -3.58
CA PRO A 86 27.48 -7.58 -4.82
C PRO A 86 28.27 -8.84 -5.24
N PRO A 87 28.17 -9.26 -6.51
CA PRO A 87 28.93 -10.41 -6.99
C PRO A 87 30.44 -10.13 -6.91
N ASP A 88 31.22 -11.16 -6.60
CA ASP A 88 32.68 -11.10 -6.49
C ASP A 88 33.24 -10.14 -5.42
N ALA A 89 32.41 -9.68 -4.48
CA ALA A 89 32.86 -8.89 -3.35
C ALA A 89 33.76 -9.71 -2.41
N THR A 90 34.84 -9.11 -1.91
CA THR A 90 35.59 -9.69 -0.78
C THR A 90 34.68 -9.80 0.45
N PRO A 91 34.91 -10.75 1.39
CA PRO A 91 34.07 -10.89 2.58
C PRO A 91 33.87 -9.59 3.38
N ALA A 92 34.92 -8.76 3.50
CA ALA A 92 34.84 -7.47 4.18
C ALA A 92 33.97 -6.45 3.42
N ALA A 93 34.06 -6.43 2.08
CA ALA A 93 33.22 -5.55 1.26
C ALA A 93 31.75 -6.00 1.26
N ALA A 94 31.52 -7.32 1.25
CA ALA A 94 30.18 -7.92 1.34
C ALA A 94 29.52 -7.61 2.69
N SER A 95 30.27 -7.72 3.79
CA SER A 95 29.80 -7.33 5.13
C SER A 95 29.47 -5.84 5.21
N GLN A 96 30.30 -4.96 4.66
CA GLN A 96 30.02 -3.51 4.67
C GLN A 96 28.78 -3.16 3.84
N ALA A 97 28.62 -3.77 2.67
CA ALA A 97 27.42 -3.58 1.84
C ALA A 97 26.17 -4.06 2.59
N ALA A 98 26.22 -5.24 3.20
CA ALA A 98 25.11 -5.76 4.01
C ALA A 98 24.71 -4.82 5.16
N GLN A 99 25.68 -4.21 5.83
CA GLN A 99 25.43 -3.25 6.90
C GLN A 99 24.80 -1.95 6.37
N ASP A 100 25.34 -1.39 5.27
CA ASP A 100 24.80 -0.19 4.64
C ASP A 100 23.34 -0.40 4.18
N ASP A 101 23.06 -1.54 3.53
CA ASP A 101 21.72 -1.90 3.07
C ASP A 101 20.76 -2.15 4.24
N SER A 102 21.24 -2.77 5.33
CA SER A 102 20.45 -2.96 6.56
C SER A 102 20.04 -1.62 7.18
N ILE A 103 20.94 -0.64 7.21
CA ILE A 103 20.63 0.71 7.71
C ILE A 103 19.56 1.37 6.82
N SER A 104 19.69 1.26 5.50
CA SER A 104 18.70 1.80 4.56
C SER A 104 17.32 1.16 4.74
N ILE A 105 17.25 -0.16 4.95
CA ILE A 105 16.00 -0.87 5.25
C ILE A 105 15.39 -0.36 6.56
N LEU A 106 16.18 -0.25 7.63
CA LEU A 106 15.69 0.22 8.92
C LEU A 106 15.19 1.67 8.85
N ARG A 107 15.87 2.54 8.07
CA ARG A 107 15.39 3.89 7.79
C ARG A 107 14.03 3.87 7.09
N ALA A 108 13.90 3.08 6.02
CA ALA A 108 12.63 2.94 5.29
C ALA A 108 11.49 2.42 6.20
N VAL A 109 11.78 1.50 7.12
CA VAL A 109 10.81 1.02 8.10
C VAL A 109 10.39 2.13 9.07
N GLN A 110 11.32 2.93 9.58
CA GLN A 110 11.01 4.02 10.50
C GLN A 110 10.21 5.16 9.87
N ASP A 111 10.48 5.44 8.59
CA ASP A 111 9.73 6.43 7.82
C ASP A 111 8.34 5.90 7.39
N SER A 112 8.06 4.62 7.61
CA SER A 112 6.79 3.97 7.28
C SER A 112 5.83 3.87 8.46
N GLU A 113 4.61 3.42 8.20
CA GLU A 113 3.61 3.11 9.25
C GLU A 113 3.74 1.68 9.80
N TRP A 114 4.78 0.92 9.42
CA TRP A 114 4.97 -0.45 9.87
C TRP A 114 5.29 -0.54 11.36
N SER A 115 4.60 -1.45 12.04
CA SER A 115 4.89 -1.84 13.42
C SER A 115 4.97 -3.36 13.50
N GLY A 116 6.16 -3.90 13.73
CA GLY A 116 6.36 -5.35 13.76
C GLY A 116 7.83 -5.72 13.74
N THR A 117 8.08 -7.02 13.76
CA THR A 117 9.42 -7.58 13.61
C THR A 117 9.91 -7.33 12.18
N VAL A 118 11.19 -7.01 12.03
CA VAL A 118 11.86 -6.91 10.74
C VAL A 118 12.95 -7.96 10.68
N GLU A 119 12.86 -8.85 9.71
CA GLU A 119 13.91 -9.82 9.41
C GLU A 119 14.64 -9.36 8.16
N ILE A 120 15.97 -9.30 8.22
CA ILE A 120 16.82 -8.90 7.11
C ILE A 120 17.78 -10.04 6.81
N THR A 121 17.79 -10.48 5.56
CA THR A 121 18.64 -11.59 5.10
C THR A 121 19.43 -11.18 3.87
N ALA A 122 20.75 -11.18 4.00
CA ALA A 122 21.67 -10.91 2.90
C ALA A 122 22.25 -12.24 2.39
N TYR A 123 22.18 -12.47 1.08
CA TYR A 123 22.73 -13.67 0.45
C TYR A 123 23.83 -13.32 -0.54
N SER A 124 24.84 -14.17 -0.68
CA SER A 124 25.81 -13.99 -1.76
C SER A 124 25.09 -14.20 -3.09
N ALA A 125 25.12 -13.21 -4.00
CA ALA A 125 24.69 -13.44 -5.37
C ALA A 125 25.48 -14.65 -5.91
N ALA A 126 24.76 -15.68 -6.35
CA ALA A 126 25.35 -16.94 -6.78
C ALA A 126 26.32 -16.71 -7.97
N GLY A 127 27.62 -16.57 -7.67
CA GLY A 127 28.67 -16.81 -8.65
C GLY A 127 28.85 -18.31 -8.83
N ASP A 128 28.47 -18.86 -9.99
CA ASP A 128 28.68 -20.25 -10.46
C ASP A 128 28.43 -21.42 -9.46
N GLN A 129 27.80 -21.17 -8.31
CA GLN A 129 27.30 -22.19 -7.40
C GLN A 129 25.76 -22.21 -7.43
N PRO A 130 25.14 -23.40 -7.49
CA PRO A 130 23.70 -23.50 -7.46
C PRO A 130 23.26 -23.17 -6.03
N GLU A 131 22.34 -22.21 -5.88
CA GLU A 131 21.76 -21.77 -4.59
C GLU A 131 22.67 -20.79 -3.84
N GLY A 132 22.26 -19.51 -3.79
CA GLY A 132 22.99 -18.46 -3.06
C GLY A 132 23.06 -18.83 -1.58
N GLN A 133 24.27 -18.83 -1.02
CA GLN A 133 24.44 -19.09 0.42
C GLN A 133 23.97 -17.86 1.20
N GLU A 134 23.14 -18.11 2.22
CA GLU A 134 22.82 -17.13 3.25
C GLU A 134 24.13 -16.70 3.91
N MET A 135 24.41 -15.39 3.88
CA MET A 135 25.63 -14.83 4.43
C MET A 135 25.36 -14.18 5.79
N VAL A 136 24.21 -13.53 5.93
CA VAL A 136 23.80 -12.83 7.14
C VAL A 136 22.29 -12.91 7.28
N ARG A 137 21.82 -13.22 8.49
CA ARG A 137 20.44 -13.01 8.91
C ARG A 137 20.42 -12.18 10.18
N MET A 138 19.52 -11.21 10.22
CA MET A 138 19.37 -10.27 11.33
C MET A 138 17.88 -10.14 11.63
N VAL A 139 17.52 -10.17 12.91
CA VAL A 139 16.14 -10.01 13.36
C VAL A 139 16.08 -8.83 14.30
N TYR A 140 15.27 -7.84 13.95
CA TYR A 140 14.99 -6.66 14.77
C TYR A 140 13.58 -6.78 15.31
N LEU A 141 13.47 -6.95 16.64
CA LEU A 141 12.18 -6.96 17.33
C LEU A 141 11.52 -5.56 17.26
N PRO A 142 10.19 -5.46 17.38
CA PRO A 142 9.48 -4.17 17.31
C PRO A 142 10.09 -3.11 18.23
N GLU A 143 10.41 -3.47 19.48
CA GLU A 143 11.03 -2.59 20.46
C GLU A 143 12.44 -2.12 20.07
N THR A 144 13.16 -2.91 19.28
CA THR A 144 14.47 -2.53 18.74
C THR A 144 14.29 -1.58 17.56
N VAL A 145 13.36 -1.89 16.65
CA VAL A 145 13.03 -1.05 15.49
C VAL A 145 12.56 0.35 15.92
N GLU A 146 11.79 0.45 17.00
CA GLU A 146 11.33 1.72 17.56
C GLU A 146 12.45 2.54 18.25
N ARG A 147 13.48 1.86 18.76
CA ARG A 147 14.55 2.48 19.56
C ARG A 147 15.78 2.85 18.73
N ILE A 148 16.09 2.06 17.71
CA ILE A 148 17.27 2.26 16.86
C ILE A 148 17.18 3.63 16.18
N ASP A 149 18.30 4.30 15.96
CA ASP A 149 18.35 5.54 15.15
C ASP A 149 19.21 5.23 13.92
N PRO A 150 18.61 4.93 12.75
CA PRO A 150 19.33 4.57 11.53
C PRO A 150 20.30 5.67 11.05
N ASP A 151 20.04 6.92 11.39
CA ASP A 151 20.91 8.05 11.02
C ASP A 151 22.00 8.33 12.07
N GLY A 152 21.82 7.81 13.28
CA GLY A 152 22.76 7.93 14.40
C GLY A 152 23.61 6.68 14.65
N ILE A 153 23.22 5.51 14.14
CA ILE A 153 23.90 4.24 14.38
C ILE A 153 25.14 4.09 13.50
N GLY A 154 26.23 3.60 14.10
CA GLY A 154 27.43 3.23 13.36
C GLY A 154 27.17 1.98 12.52
N ARG A 155 27.85 1.88 11.37
CA ARG A 155 27.79 0.70 10.50
C ARG A 155 28.11 -0.60 11.25
N GLU A 156 29.10 -0.57 12.13
CA GLU A 156 29.49 -1.70 12.96
C GLU A 156 28.47 -2.08 14.04
N ASP A 157 27.63 -1.14 14.46
CA ASP A 157 26.70 -1.32 15.57
C ASP A 157 25.32 -1.84 15.12
N VAL A 158 24.99 -1.72 13.82
CA VAL A 158 23.67 -2.12 13.29
C VAL A 158 23.35 -3.60 13.58
N TRP A 159 24.35 -4.47 13.49
CA TRP A 159 24.19 -5.89 13.81
C TRP A 159 24.17 -6.18 15.31
N ALA A 160 24.83 -5.34 16.13
CA ALA A 160 24.84 -5.52 17.57
C ALA A 160 23.48 -5.20 18.21
N GLU A 161 22.67 -4.36 17.54
CA GLU A 161 21.29 -4.10 17.96
C GLU A 161 20.30 -5.18 17.50
N ALA A 162 20.67 -6.03 16.54
CA ALA A 162 19.87 -7.19 16.16
C ALA A 162 19.82 -8.21 17.30
N ASP A 163 18.77 -9.04 17.34
CA ASP A 163 18.65 -10.10 18.34
C ASP A 163 19.82 -11.09 18.21
N GLU A 164 20.68 -11.13 19.23
CA GLU A 164 21.91 -11.93 19.30
C GLU A 164 21.67 -13.43 19.03
N GLN A 165 20.43 -13.93 19.20
CA GLN A 165 20.11 -15.34 18.95
C GLN A 165 20.09 -15.68 17.45
N PHE A 166 20.08 -14.67 16.57
CA PHE A 166 19.90 -14.87 15.13
C PHE A 166 21.01 -14.23 14.26
N VAL A 167 21.98 -13.53 14.85
CA VAL A 167 23.17 -13.07 14.12
C VAL A 167 24.06 -14.29 13.82
N ASP A 168 24.37 -14.53 12.54
CA ASP A 168 25.21 -15.66 12.13
C ASP A 168 26.57 -15.63 12.89
N PRO A 169 26.94 -16.70 13.62
CA PRO A 169 28.21 -16.78 14.33
C PRO A 169 29.46 -16.64 13.42
N ALA A 170 29.34 -16.75 12.11
CA ALA A 170 30.41 -16.46 11.15
C ALA A 170 30.82 -14.97 11.13
N LEU A 171 30.02 -14.06 11.70
CA LEU A 171 30.24 -12.61 11.69
C LEU A 171 30.60 -12.03 13.06
N ALA A 172 30.43 -12.79 14.14
CA ALA A 172 30.72 -12.37 15.52
C ALA A 172 32.21 -12.53 15.92
N GLY A 173 33.12 -12.59 14.95
CA GLY A 173 34.54 -12.95 15.12
C GLY A 173 35.50 -11.77 15.19
#